data_AF-A0A3A9BDQ2-F1
#
_entry.id   AF-A0A3A9BDQ2-F1
#
_cell.length_a   1.000
_cell.length_b   1.000
_cell.length_c   1.000
_cell.angle_alpha   90.00
_cell.angle_beta   90.00
_cell.angle_gamma   90.00
#
_symmetry.space_group_name_H-M   'P 1'
#
loop_
_entity.id
_entity.type
_entity.pdbx_description
1 polymer ?
#
loop_
_entity_poly.entity_id
_entity_poly.type
_entity_poly.pdbx_seq_one_letter_code
_entity_poly.pdbx_strand_id
1 'polypeptide(L)'
;MKESKIETTIGLCVVALSKFLMKKYSVLEEEAYQRLMEMELYELLLDTDTRLFLEPNEFLIQCCEIECDKGKETLYRFINAE
;
A
#
# COMPACT_ATOMS: atom_id res chain seq x y z
N MET A 1 1.70 21.94 9.05
CA MET A 1 2.83 21.91 8.09
C MET A 1 3.60 20.58 8.06
N LYS A 2 3.65 19.80 9.17
CA LYS A 2 4.18 18.42 9.15
C LYS A 2 3.13 17.40 8.70
N GLU A 3 1.90 17.51 9.19
CA GLU A 3 0.76 16.66 8.80
C GLU A 3 0.55 16.66 7.28
N SER A 4 0.51 17.85 6.65
CA SER A 4 0.38 17.98 5.21
C SER A 4 1.49 17.28 4.39
N LYS A 5 2.69 17.12 4.95
CA LYS A 5 3.79 16.40 4.28
C LYS A 5 3.60 14.89 4.37
N ILE A 6 3.15 14.39 5.53
CA ILE A 6 2.85 12.98 5.73
C ILE A 6 1.71 12.56 4.79
N GLU A 7 0.62 13.34 4.75
CA GLU A 7 -0.51 13.11 3.83
C GLU A 7 -0.04 13.07 2.37
N THR A 8 0.85 13.99 1.98
CA THR A 8 1.42 14.01 0.64
C THR A 8 2.23 12.74 0.35
N THR A 9 3.08 12.30 1.28
CA THR A 9 3.89 11.08 1.12
C THR A 9 3.00 9.84 1.01
N ILE A 10 2.00 9.70 1.89
CA ILE A 10 1.01 8.63 1.83
C ILE A 10 0.30 8.65 0.47
N GLY A 11 -0.12 9.83 0.00
CA GLY A 11 -0.73 9.99 -1.32
C GLY A 11 0.17 9.49 -2.45
N LEU A 12 1.48 9.72 -2.39
CA LEU A 12 2.43 9.19 -3.37
C LEU A 12 2.56 7.67 -3.30
N CYS A 13 2.56 7.08 -2.10
CA CYS A 13 2.53 5.63 -1.90
C CYS A 13 1.26 5.02 -2.53
N VAL A 14 0.11 5.61 -2.26
CA VAL A 14 -1.20 5.21 -2.83
C VAL A 14 -1.15 5.24 -4.36
N VAL A 15 -0.62 6.31 -4.96
CA VAL A 15 -0.48 6.41 -6.42
C VAL A 15 0.41 5.29 -6.98
N ALA A 16 1.51 4.95 -6.30
CA ALA A 16 2.40 3.87 -6.73
C ALA A 16 1.70 2.50 -6.67
N LEU A 17 0.97 2.23 -5.59
CA LEU A 17 0.23 0.99 -5.38
C LEU A 17 -0.94 0.84 -6.37
N SER A 18 -1.72 1.90 -6.60
CA SER A 18 -2.78 1.88 -7.62
C SER A 18 -2.21 1.56 -9.01
N LYS A 19 -1.07 2.14 -9.40
CA LYS A 19 -0.40 1.82 -10.67
C LYS A 19 0.05 0.36 -10.75
N PHE A 20 0.47 -0.22 -9.64
CA PHE A 20 0.80 -1.64 -9.57
C PHE A 20 -0.45 -2.50 -9.78
N LEU A 21 -1.53 -2.22 -9.06
CA LEU A 21 -2.80 -2.96 -9.15
C LEU A 21 -3.43 -2.86 -10.55
N MET A 22 -3.39 -1.68 -11.18
CA MET A 22 -3.80 -1.50 -12.58
C MET A 22 -3.09 -2.49 -13.51
N LYS A 23 -1.77 -2.63 -13.36
CA LYS A 23 -0.98 -3.56 -14.18
C LYS A 23 -1.24 -5.02 -13.83
N LYS A 24 -1.30 -5.36 -12.55
CA LYS A 24 -1.51 -6.74 -12.07
C LYS A 24 -2.84 -7.31 -12.52
N TYR A 25 -3.90 -6.50 -12.47
CA TYR A 25 -5.26 -6.95 -12.76
C TYR A 25 -5.79 -6.48 -14.12
N SER A 26 -5.03 -5.68 -14.86
CA SER A 26 -5.46 -5.06 -16.14
C SER A 26 -6.75 -4.25 -15.99
N VAL A 27 -6.83 -3.44 -14.94
CA VAL A 27 -7.99 -2.61 -14.58
C VAL A 27 -7.68 -1.12 -14.69
N LEU A 28 -8.73 -0.30 -14.73
CA LEU A 28 -8.61 1.16 -14.74
C LEU A 28 -8.23 1.70 -13.36
N GLU A 29 -7.79 2.97 -13.34
CA GLU A 29 -7.33 3.65 -12.13
C GLU A 29 -8.37 3.64 -11.00
N GLU A 30 -9.64 3.93 -11.32
CA GLU A 30 -10.72 3.97 -10.31
C GLU A 30 -10.93 2.60 -9.65
N GLU A 31 -10.96 1.53 -10.45
CA GLU A 31 -11.12 0.16 -9.94
C GLU A 31 -9.90 -0.29 -9.14
N ALA A 32 -8.68 0.05 -9.59
CA ALA A 32 -7.45 -0.23 -8.85
C ALA A 32 -7.42 0.49 -7.50
N TYR A 33 -7.84 1.75 -7.47
CA TYR A 33 -7.92 2.54 -6.25
C TYR A 33 -8.99 2.02 -5.29
N GLN A 34 -10.18 1.67 -5.79
CA GLN A 34 -11.22 1.02 -4.98
C GLN A 34 -10.72 -0.28 -4.35
N ARG A 35 -10.07 -1.15 -5.14
CA ARG A 35 -9.47 -2.37 -4.62
C ARG A 35 -8.41 -2.07 -3.56
N LEU A 36 -7.56 -1.07 -3.76
CA LEU A 36 -6.55 -0.68 -2.76
C LEU A 36 -7.20 -0.26 -1.44
N MET A 37 -8.29 0.53 -1.48
CA MET A 37 -8.98 0.99 -0.26
C MET A 37 -9.58 -0.15 0.56
N GLU A 38 -9.81 -1.32 -0.04
CA GLU A 38 -10.30 -2.51 0.65
C GLU A 38 -9.19 -3.39 1.23
N MET A 39 -7.91 -3.05 0.99
CA MET A 39 -6.76 -3.81 1.46
C MET A 39 -6.33 -3.37 2.87
N GLU A 40 -5.86 -4.32 3.66
CA GLU A 40 -5.25 -4.09 4.97
C GLU A 40 -4.00 -3.23 4.86
N LEU A 41 -3.20 -3.39 3.80
CA LEU A 41 -2.05 -2.54 3.53
C LEU A 41 -2.42 -1.05 3.45
N TYR A 42 -3.60 -0.72 2.92
CA TYR A 42 -4.05 0.67 2.84
C TYR A 42 -4.33 1.23 4.24
N GLU A 43 -5.01 0.46 5.10
CA GLU A 43 -5.23 0.84 6.50
C GLU A 43 -3.90 1.05 7.23
N LEU A 44 -2.94 0.14 7.06
CA LEU A 44 -1.62 0.24 7.66
C LEU A 44 -0.81 1.44 7.15
N LEU A 45 -0.96 1.82 5.88
CA LEU A 45 -0.34 3.02 5.32
C LEU A 45 -0.92 4.33 5.90
N LEU A 46 -2.21 4.33 6.22
CA LEU A 46 -2.88 5.47 6.86
C LEU A 46 -2.53 5.58 8.35
N ASP A 47 -2.20 4.46 9.00
CA ASP A 47 -1.71 4.46 10.37
C ASP A 47 -0.26 4.99 10.42
N THR A 48 -0.12 6.23 10.88
CA THR A 48 1.18 6.91 10.96
C THR A 48 2.15 6.26 11.93
N ASP A 49 1.66 5.45 12.89
CA ASP A 49 2.50 4.78 13.87
C ASP A 49 3.29 3.61 13.25
N THR A 50 2.78 3.02 12.17
CA THR A 50 3.48 1.96 11.40
C THR A 50 4.70 2.51 10.65
N ARG A 51 4.66 3.81 10.29
CA ARG A 51 5.66 4.48 9.44
C ARG A 51 5.89 3.83 8.08
N LEU A 52 5.00 2.94 7.62
CA LEU A 52 5.10 2.24 6.34
C LEU A 52 5.25 3.20 5.17
N PHE A 53 4.66 4.39 5.24
CA PHE A 53 4.79 5.43 4.22
C PHE A 53 6.22 5.96 4.02
N LEU A 54 7.17 5.62 4.89
CA LEU A 54 8.59 5.94 4.74
C LEU A 54 9.38 4.85 4.01
N GLU A 55 8.80 3.66 3.82
CA GLU A 55 9.46 2.54 3.17
C GLU A 55 9.61 2.77 1.65
N PRO A 56 10.62 2.15 1.01
CA PRO A 56 10.77 2.19 -0.43
C PRO A 56 9.54 1.65 -1.17
N ASN A 57 9.27 2.21 -2.36
CA ASN A 57 8.15 1.75 -3.19
C ASN A 57 8.25 0.26 -3.53
N GLU A 58 9.47 -0.27 -3.71
CA GLU A 58 9.70 -1.69 -3.96
C GLU A 58 9.16 -2.57 -2.81
N PHE A 59 9.40 -2.16 -1.56
CA PHE A 59 8.89 -2.87 -0.38
C PHE A 59 7.36 -2.79 -0.29
N LEU A 60 6.78 -1.60 -0.50
CA LEU A 60 5.33 -1.42 -0.50
C LEU A 60 4.64 -2.23 -1.60
N ILE A 61 5.25 -2.32 -2.79
CA ILE A 61 4.76 -3.16 -3.89
C ILE A 61 4.80 -4.64 -3.49
N GLN A 62 5.88 -5.10 -2.84
CA GLN A 62 5.95 -6.48 -2.34
C GLN A 62 4.88 -6.78 -1.29
N CYS A 63 4.65 -5.85 -0.36
CA CYS A 63 3.55 -5.95 0.60
C CYS A 63 2.20 -6.08 -0.12
N CYS A 64 1.95 -5.23 -1.11
CA CYS A 64 0.72 -5.23 -1.89
C CYS A 64 0.55 -6.54 -2.66
N GLU A 65 1.63 -7.05 -3.25
CA GLU A 65 1.65 -8.33 -3.95
C GLU A 65 1.36 -9.50 -3.00
N ILE A 66 2.00 -9.53 -1.83
CA ILE A 66 1.81 -10.57 -0.83
C ILE A 66 0.37 -10.60 -0.34
N GLU A 67 -0.21 -9.44 -0.05
CA GLU A 67 -1.60 -9.38 0.39
C GLU A 67 -2.55 -9.86 -0.71
N CYS A 68 -2.34 -9.40 -1.96
CA CYS A 68 -3.12 -9.84 -3.11
C CYS A 68 -3.11 -11.37 -3.28
N ASP A 69 -1.93 -11.99 -3.15
CA ASP A 69 -1.74 -13.40 -3.51
C ASP A 69 -1.95 -14.36 -2.34
N LYS A 70 -1.69 -13.90 -1.11
CA LYS A 70 -1.59 -14.76 0.08
C LYS A 70 -2.43 -14.25 1.26
N GLY A 71 -3.09 -13.11 1.13
CA GLY A 71 -3.93 -12.51 2.15
C GLY A 71 -3.16 -11.84 3.30
N LYS A 72 -3.91 -11.08 4.10
CA LYS A 72 -3.38 -10.19 5.14
C LYS A 72 -2.58 -10.84 6.26
N GLU A 73 -2.89 -12.09 6.64
CA GLU A 73 -2.11 -12.81 7.65
C GLU A 73 -0.66 -13.06 7.21
N THR A 74 -0.45 -13.16 5.89
CA THR A 74 0.90 -13.30 5.33
C THR A 74 1.59 -11.94 5.21
N LEU A 75 0.83 -10.88 4.89
CA LEU A 75 1.33 -9.51 4.93
C LEU A 75 1.89 -9.16 6.32
N TYR A 76 1.11 -9.40 7.38
CA TYR A 76 1.54 -9.11 8.74
C TYR A 76 2.81 -9.86 9.13
N ARG A 77 2.93 -11.13 8.74
CA ARG A 77 4.16 -11.90 8.98
C ARG A 77 5.35 -11.38 8.18
N PHE A 78 5.12 -10.88 6.98
CA PHE A 78 6.16 -10.30 6.15
C PHE A 78 6.70 -9.00 6.74
N ILE A 79 5.81 -8.06 7.11
CA ILE A 79 6.17 -6.77 7.71
C ILE A 79 6.92 -6.96 9.03
N ASN A 80 6.50 -7.91 9.87
CA ASN A 80 7.14 -8.16 11.17
C ASN A 80 8.42 -9.02 11.09
N ALA A 81 8.78 -9.53 9.91
CA ALA A 81 9.97 -10.36 9.71
C ALA A 81 11.17 -9.57 9.15
N GLU A 82 10.94 -8.35 8.65
CA GLU A 82 11.99 -7.34 8.42
C GLU A 82 12.29 -6.55 9.69
#